data_AF-A0A973DIA9-F1
#
_entry.id   AF-A0A973DIA9-F1
#
_cell.length_a   1.000
_cell.length_b   1.000
_cell.length_c   1.000
_cell.angle_alpha   90.00
_cell.angle_beta   90.00
_cell.angle_gamma   90.00
#
_symmetry.space_group_name_H-M   'P 1'
#
loop_
_entity.id
_entity.type
_entity.pdbx_description
1 polymer ?
#
loop_
_entity_poly.entity_id
_entity_poly.type
_entity_poly.pdbx_seq_one_letter_code
_entity_poly.pdbx_strand_id
1 'polypeptide(L)'
;MLSNSTQRAWYLLCFFPSGAAMIVATLVALVFKFQPGGDPAVAFAITFTLAEGMMLAAALGILGTFKTKIATTSVKWLRIINILIIIASGSTGYYTFMKMTGAI
;
A
#
# COMPACT_ATOMS: atom_id res chain seq x y z
N MET A 1 16.52 -22.61 10.44
CA MET A 1 17.20 -21.46 9.78
C MET A 1 16.50 -21.20 8.45
N LEU A 2 16.19 -19.95 8.09
CA LEU A 2 15.61 -19.61 6.77
C LEU A 2 16.65 -19.90 5.67
N SER A 3 16.23 -20.47 4.54
CA SER A 3 17.09 -20.68 3.38
C SER A 3 17.46 -19.34 2.72
N ASN A 4 18.58 -19.30 1.99
CA ASN A 4 19.04 -18.09 1.30
C ASN A 4 17.99 -17.52 0.33
N SER A 5 17.23 -18.37 -0.35
CA SER A 5 16.14 -17.95 -1.25
C SER A 5 15.01 -17.27 -0.49
N THR A 6 14.61 -17.82 0.67
CA THR A 6 13.56 -17.22 1.48
C THR A 6 13.99 -15.89 2.11
N GLN A 7 15.27 -15.73 2.48
CA GLN A 7 15.78 -14.43 2.94
C GLN A 7 15.75 -13.35 1.87
N ARG A 8 16.10 -13.70 0.61
CA ARG A 8 16.00 -12.77 -0.51
C ARG A 8 14.56 -12.34 -0.77
N ALA A 9 13.61 -13.27 -0.71
CA ALA A 9 12.19 -12.96 -0.85
C ALA A 9 11.72 -11.97 0.23
N TRP A 10 12.07 -12.20 1.50
CA TRP A 10 11.70 -11.28 2.59
C TRP A 10 12.36 -9.91 2.44
N TYR A 11 13.59 -9.85 1.94
CA TYR A 11 14.26 -8.58 1.68
C TYR A 11 13.56 -7.78 0.57
N LEU A 12 13.19 -8.43 -0.53
CA LEU A 12 12.43 -7.78 -1.62
C LEU A 12 11.06 -7.28 -1.14
N LEU A 13 10.38 -8.07 -0.30
CA LEU A 13 9.10 -7.66 0.30
C LEU A 13 9.23 -6.41 1.17
N CYS A 14 10.40 -6.06 1.71
CA CYS A 14 10.58 -4.82 2.47
C CYS A 14 10.43 -3.57 1.58
N PHE A 15 10.79 -3.66 0.30
CA PHE A 15 10.75 -2.54 -0.66
C PHE A 15 9.49 -2.55 -1.54
N PHE A 16 8.87 -3.72 -1.72
CA PHE A 16 7.70 -3.90 -2.55
C PHE A 16 6.58 -2.87 -2.29
N PRO A 17 6.20 -2.54 -1.04
CA PRO A 17 5.10 -1.61 -0.79
C PRO A 17 5.43 -0.18 -1.23
N SER A 18 6.70 0.24 -1.13
CA SER A 18 7.12 1.56 -1.59
C SER A 18 6.97 1.71 -3.11
N GLY A 19 7.38 0.67 -3.86
CA GLY A 19 7.19 0.65 -5.32
C GLY A 19 5.71 0.55 -5.71
N ALA A 20 4.94 -0.31 -5.04
CA ALA A 20 3.51 -0.46 -5.27
C ALA A 20 2.74 0.85 -4.99
N ALA A 21 3.13 1.60 -3.95
CA ALA A 21 2.50 2.87 -3.59
C ALA A 21 2.58 3.90 -4.73
N MET A 22 3.72 3.98 -5.44
CA MET A 22 3.86 4.89 -6.58
C MET A 22 2.94 4.51 -7.74
N ILE A 23 2.82 3.21 -8.02
CA ILE A 23 1.94 2.70 -9.08
C ILE A 23 0.49 2.98 -8.72
N VAL A 24 0.09 2.67 -7.48
CA VAL A 24 -1.27 2.89 -6.99
C VAL A 24 -1.64 4.38 -6.98
N ALA A 25 -0.76 5.25 -6.50
CA ALA A 25 -0.99 6.70 -6.55
C ALA A 25 -1.19 7.20 -7.99
N THR A 26 -0.40 6.67 -8.93
CA THR A 26 -0.54 7.00 -10.35
C THR A 26 -1.88 6.51 -10.90
N LEU A 27 -2.29 5.27 -10.60
CA LEU A 27 -3.57 4.72 -11.05
C LEU A 27 -4.75 5.53 -10.50
N VAL A 28 -4.74 5.88 -9.22
CA VAL A 28 -5.79 6.72 -8.60
C VAL A 28 -5.85 8.08 -9.31
N ALA A 29 -4.70 8.73 -9.53
CA ALA A 29 -4.65 10.00 -10.25
C ALA A 29 -5.20 9.89 -11.69
N LEU A 30 -4.90 8.80 -12.40
CA LEU A 30 -5.41 8.55 -13.74
C LEU A 30 -6.94 8.33 -13.73
N VAL A 31 -7.47 7.58 -12.77
CA VAL A 31 -8.92 7.34 -12.63
C VAL A 31 -9.66 8.66 -12.48
N PHE A 32 -9.21 9.55 -11.57
CA PHE A 32 -9.86 10.84 -11.37
C PHE A 32 -9.62 11.84 -12.51
N LYS A 33 -8.48 11.77 -13.20
CA LYS A 33 -8.16 12.67 -14.32
C LYS A 33 -8.88 12.31 -15.62
N PHE A 34 -9.03 11.02 -15.92
CA PHE A 34 -9.60 10.51 -17.17
C PHE A 34 -11.08 10.10 -17.07
N GLN A 35 -11.69 10.20 -15.89
CA GLN A 35 -13.14 10.17 -15.72
C GLN A 35 -13.78 11.55 -15.43
N PRO A 36 -13.52 12.64 -16.20
CA PRO A 36 -14.36 13.81 -16.10
C PRO A 36 -15.70 13.49 -16.80
N GLY A 37 -16.67 12.96 -16.04
CA GLY A 37 -18.03 12.65 -16.51
C GLY A 37 -18.49 11.19 -16.34
N GLY A 38 -17.65 10.30 -15.81
CA GLY A 38 -18.04 8.93 -15.43
C GLY A 38 -18.72 8.86 -14.06
N ASP A 39 -19.40 7.75 -13.75
CA ASP A 39 -20.05 7.55 -12.45
C ASP A 39 -19.01 7.62 -11.31
N PRO A 40 -19.05 8.65 -10.44
CA PRO A 40 -18.09 8.83 -9.35
C PRO A 40 -18.04 7.62 -8.39
N ALA A 41 -19.11 6.83 -8.30
CA ALA A 41 -19.13 5.61 -7.49
C ALA A 41 -18.07 4.59 -7.96
N VAL A 42 -17.79 4.51 -9.26
CA VAL A 42 -16.80 3.59 -9.83
C VAL A 42 -15.38 4.03 -9.46
N ALA A 43 -15.08 5.32 -9.54
CA ALA A 43 -13.78 5.87 -9.13
C ALA A 43 -13.49 5.62 -7.66
N PHE A 44 -14.51 5.79 -6.79
CA PHE A 44 -14.39 5.50 -5.37
C PHE A 44 -14.22 4.00 -5.09
N ALA A 45 -14.96 3.12 -5.76
CA ALA A 45 -14.81 1.67 -5.60
C ALA A 45 -13.39 1.20 -5.99
N ILE A 46 -12.83 1.71 -7.09
CA ILE A 46 -11.45 1.41 -7.51
C ILE A 46 -10.45 1.92 -6.47
N THR A 47 -10.60 3.17 -6.02
CA THR A 47 -9.72 3.77 -5.01
C THR A 47 -9.74 3.00 -3.70
N PHE A 48 -10.92 2.56 -3.26
CA PHE A 48 -11.11 1.74 -2.07
C PHE A 48 -10.37 0.41 -2.19
N THR A 49 -10.59 -0.31 -3.30
CA THR A 49 -9.95 -1.61 -3.57
C THR A 49 -8.42 -1.50 -3.60
N LEU A 50 -7.90 -0.44 -4.26
CA LEU A 50 -6.47 -0.16 -4.31
C LEU A 50 -5.90 0.18 -2.93
N ALA A 51 -6.64 0.93 -2.11
CA ALA A 51 -6.24 1.24 -0.74
C ALA A 51 -6.15 -0.03 0.13
N GLU A 52 -7.13 -0.94 0.06
CA GLU A 52 -7.09 -2.22 0.78
C GLU A 52 -5.91 -3.09 0.33
N GLY A 53 -5.68 -3.18 -0.98
CA GLY A 53 -4.52 -3.90 -1.54
C GLY A 53 -3.18 -3.35 -1.04
N MET A 54 -3.07 -2.02 -0.92
CA MET A 54 -1.89 -1.36 -0.37
C MET A 54 -1.71 -1.62 1.12
N MET A 55 -2.79 -1.71 1.89
CA MET A 55 -2.70 -2.09 3.30
C MET A 55 -2.12 -3.50 3.46
N LEU A 56 -2.57 -4.46 2.64
CA LEU A 56 -2.04 -5.82 2.65
C LEU A 56 -0.56 -5.86 2.24
N ALA A 57 -0.20 -5.15 1.16
CA ALA A 57 1.19 -5.06 0.70
C ALA A 57 2.09 -4.47 1.79
N ALA A 58 1.68 -3.37 2.41
CA ALA A 58 2.40 -2.72 3.50
C ALA A 58 2.57 -3.64 4.72
N ALA A 59 1.53 -4.39 5.11
CA ALA A 59 1.61 -5.38 6.18
C ALA A 59 2.65 -6.48 5.87
N LEU A 60 2.67 -7.00 4.64
CA LEU A 60 3.68 -7.97 4.20
C LEU A 60 5.09 -7.39 4.24
N GLY A 61 5.27 -6.13 3.85
CA GLY A 61 6.56 -5.46 3.93
C GLY A 61 7.03 -5.26 5.36
N ILE A 62 6.14 -4.88 6.29
CA ILE A 62 6.45 -4.80 7.73
C ILE A 62 6.91 -6.18 8.24
N LEU A 63 6.16 -7.25 7.94
CA LEU A 63 6.54 -8.62 8.31
C LEU A 63 7.90 -9.02 7.72
N GLY A 64 8.19 -8.62 6.48
CA GLY A 64 9.48 -8.81 5.84
C GLY A 64 10.64 -8.18 6.62
N THR A 65 10.43 -6.99 7.18
CA THR A 65 11.47 -6.34 8.01
C THR A 65 11.71 -7.03 9.36
N PHE A 66 10.79 -7.85 9.84
CA PHE A 66 10.97 -8.66 11.06
C PHE A 66 11.60 -10.03 10.76
N LYS A 67 11.33 -10.58 9.57
CA LYS A 67 11.81 -11.92 9.15
C LYS A 67 13.18 -11.87 8.47
N THR A 68 13.61 -10.71 7.96
CA THR A 68 14.95 -10.51 7.43
C THR A 68 15.98 -10.47 8.56
N LYS A 69 17.09 -11.22 8.41
CA LYS A 69 18.23 -11.13 9.33
C LYS A 69 19.15 -9.94 9.04
N ILE A 70 18.88 -9.21 7.96
CA ILE A 70 19.67 -8.06 7.51
C ILE A 70 19.24 -6.84 8.32
N ALA A 71 19.94 -6.57 9.42
CA ALA A 71 19.66 -5.42 10.28
C ALA A 71 20.41 -4.17 9.81
N THR A 72 20.12 -3.68 8.60
CA THR A 72 20.64 -2.40 8.12
C THR A 72 19.75 -1.25 8.55
N THR A 73 20.32 -0.05 8.68
CA THR A 73 19.58 1.19 8.93
C THR A 73 18.48 1.39 7.88
N SER A 74 18.73 1.02 6.62
CA SER A 74 17.75 1.09 5.53
C SER A 74 16.51 0.20 5.76
N VAL A 75 16.67 -1.02 6.26
CA VAL A 75 15.54 -1.91 6.55
C VAL A 75 14.68 -1.38 7.70
N LYS A 76 15.30 -0.71 8.69
CA LYS A 76 14.56 -0.02 9.76
C LYS A 76 13.74 1.16 9.21
N TRP A 77 14.31 1.95 8.31
CA TRP A 77 13.58 3.04 7.64
C TRP A 77 12.44 2.51 6.77
N LEU A 78 12.65 1.44 6.02
CA LEU A 78 11.58 0.80 5.23
C LEU A 78 10.43 0.31 6.09
N ARG A 79 10.69 -0.16 7.32
CA ARG A 79 9.63 -0.50 8.26
C ARG A 79 8.75 0.72 8.56
N ILE A 80 9.38 1.84 8.88
CA ILE A 80 8.67 3.10 9.16
C ILE A 80 7.87 3.54 7.94
N ILE A 81 8.48 3.52 6.74
CA ILE A 81 7.81 3.86 5.49
C ILE A 81 6.59 2.95 5.25
N ASN A 82 6.73 1.63 5.43
CA ASN A 82 5.62 0.69 5.26
C ASN A 82 4.51 0.93 6.30
N ILE A 83 4.83 1.33 7.53
CA ILE A 83 3.84 1.78 8.52
C ILE A 83 3.14 3.07 8.06
N LEU A 84 3.85 4.04 7.50
CA LEU A 84 3.22 5.24 6.96
C LEU A 84 2.29 4.92 5.79
N ILE A 85 2.69 3.99 4.92
CA ILE A 85 1.86 3.52 3.80
C ILE A 85 0.58 2.84 4.31
N ILE A 86 0.66 1.99 5.34
CA ILE A 86 -0.53 1.32 5.89
C ILE A 86 -1.51 2.33 6.49
N ILE A 87 -1.00 3.34 7.20
CA ILE A 87 -1.81 4.40 7.80
C ILE A 87 -2.48 5.23 6.71
N ALA A 88 -1.71 5.70 5.72
CA ALA A 88 -2.22 6.50 4.61
C ALA A 88 -3.27 5.75 3.78
N SER A 89 -3.05 4.45 3.54
CA SER A 89 -4.00 3.60 2.82
C SER A 89 -5.26 3.39 3.64
N GLY A 90 -5.13 3.13 4.94
CA GLY A 90 -6.28 2.99 5.86
C GLY A 90 -7.12 4.26 5.95
N SER A 91 -6.50 5.44 6.07
CA SER A 91 -7.23 6.71 6.07
C SER A 91 -7.93 6.99 4.75
N THR A 92 -7.27 6.68 3.62
CA THR A 92 -7.86 6.86 2.28
C THR A 92 -9.03 5.91 2.06
N GLY A 93 -8.89 4.64 2.45
CA GLY A 93 -9.96 3.64 2.37
C GLY A 93 -11.17 4.04 3.22
N TYR A 94 -10.94 4.44 4.47
CA TYR A 94 -12.00 4.92 5.36
C TYR A 94 -12.73 6.13 4.78
N TYR A 95 -12.00 7.15 4.33
CA TYR A 95 -12.61 8.35 3.74
C TYR A 95 -13.45 8.01 2.50
N THR A 96 -12.91 7.14 1.64
CA THR A 96 -13.60 6.69 0.42
C THR A 96 -14.89 5.92 0.76
N PHE A 97 -14.83 5.02 1.74
CA PHE A 97 -16.01 4.28 2.21
C PHE A 97 -17.09 5.20 2.80
N MET A 98 -16.68 6.15 3.64
CA MET A 98 -17.61 7.12 4.24
C MET A 98 -18.27 8.02 3.19
N LYS A 99 -17.52 8.40 2.13
CA LYS A 99 -18.08 9.11 0.97
C LYS A 99 -19.08 8.26 0.19
N MET A 100 -18.79 6.98 -0.04
CA MET A 100 -19.70 6.07 -0.77
C MET A 100 -21.00 5.79 0.00
N THR A 101 -20.94 5.76 1.33
CA THR A 101 -22.11 5.52 2.19
C THR A 101 -22.95 6.77 2.47
N GLY A 102 -22.51 7.94 2.00
CA GLY A 102 -23.19 9.22 2.24
C GLY A 102 -23.06 9.75 3.67
N ALA A 103 -22.14 9.19 4.46
CA ALA A 103 -21.93 9.58 5.85
C ALA A 103 -21.11 10.90 5.99
N ILE A 104 -20.35 11.28 4.95
CA ILE A 104 -19.61 12.55 4.83
C ILE A 104 -19.61 13.11 3.41
#